data_AF-A0A0J8DSJ1-F1
#
_entry.id   AF-A0A0J8DSJ1-F1
#
_cell.length_a   1.000
_cell.length_b   1.000
_cell.length_c   1.000
_cell.angle_alpha   90.00
_cell.angle_beta   90.00
_cell.angle_gamma   90.00
#
_symmetry.space_group_name_H-M   'P 1'
#
loop_
_entity.id
_entity.type
_entity.pdbx_description
1 polymer ?
#
loop_
_entity_poly.entity_id
_entity_poly.type
_entity_poly.pdbx_seq_one_letter_code
_entity_poly.pdbx_strand_id
1 'polypeptide(L)'
;DFKPQSVDTSKPGLMSRSSTDKVFVDWQNQSCNLAPISFTGKFETGKDIDCVLVFDEAADGSFVLEPMAGMVKRLTHDRLGGQAAAQRLATLPNEIEPETLPDLDEVFRDSAEEEPILDMSGRPVEEFDDLEGSDVSFEDD
;
A
#
# COMPACT_ATOMS: atom_id res chain seq x y z
N ASP A 1 -30.63 16.66 6.24
CA ASP A 1 -30.00 17.36 7.36
C ASP A 1 -28.48 17.24 7.39
N PHE A 2 -27.86 16.25 6.70
CA PHE A 2 -26.42 16.30 6.45
C PHE A 2 -26.05 17.57 5.68
N LYS A 3 -25.00 18.25 6.14
CA LYS A 3 -24.39 19.39 5.46
C LYS A 3 -22.99 18.97 5.04
N PRO A 4 -22.65 18.99 3.73
CA PRO A 4 -21.31 18.61 3.27
C PRO A 4 -20.17 19.36 3.97
N GLN A 5 -20.39 20.63 4.29
CA GLN A 5 -19.44 21.49 5.01
C GLN A 5 -19.14 21.05 6.45
N SER A 6 -19.95 20.15 7.03
CA SER A 6 -19.72 19.67 8.39
C SER A 6 -18.64 18.58 8.49
N VAL A 7 -18.17 18.04 7.36
CA VAL A 7 -17.07 17.06 7.35
C VAL A 7 -15.74 17.77 7.51
N ASP A 8 -14.91 17.30 8.45
CA ASP A 8 -13.52 17.73 8.55
C ASP A 8 -12.70 17.07 7.44
N THR A 9 -12.40 17.81 6.38
CA THR A 9 -11.59 17.34 5.25
C THR A 9 -10.09 17.28 5.56
N SER A 10 -9.65 17.81 6.70
CA SER A 10 -8.24 17.73 7.11
C SER A 10 -7.86 16.36 7.66
N LYS A 11 -8.86 15.53 8.00
CA LYS A 11 -8.67 14.19 8.54
C LYS A 11 -9.21 13.13 7.59
N PRO A 12 -8.53 11.99 7.45
CA PRO A 12 -9.04 10.89 6.65
C PRO A 12 -10.34 10.35 7.27
N GLY A 13 -11.28 9.95 6.41
CA GLY A 13 -12.42 9.13 6.80
C GLY A 13 -12.04 7.66 6.94
N LEU A 14 -12.94 6.87 7.52
CA LEU A 14 -12.77 5.41 7.62
C LEU A 14 -13.94 4.71 6.94
N MET A 15 -13.62 3.76 6.06
CA MET A 15 -14.60 2.80 5.53
C MET A 15 -14.40 1.45 6.21
N SER A 16 -15.47 0.89 6.77
CA SER A 16 -15.48 -0.47 7.32
C SER A 16 -16.62 -1.30 6.73
N ARG A 17 -16.38 -2.61 6.55
CA ARG A 17 -17.35 -3.56 6.02
C ARG A 17 -17.63 -4.65 7.04
N SER A 18 -18.90 -4.93 7.30
CA SER A 18 -19.34 -6.05 8.13
C SER A 18 -19.36 -7.36 7.34
N SER A 19 -19.49 -8.49 8.06
CA SER A 19 -19.72 -9.81 7.47
C SER A 19 -21.04 -9.93 6.68
N THR A 20 -21.97 -9.00 6.86
CA THR A 20 -23.28 -8.96 6.20
C THR A 20 -23.35 -7.96 5.04
N ASP A 21 -22.19 -7.61 4.47
CA ASP A 21 -22.02 -6.60 3.41
C ASP A 21 -22.50 -5.19 3.80
N LYS A 22 -22.73 -4.93 5.09
CA LYS A 22 -23.06 -3.59 5.55
C LYS A 22 -21.77 -2.77 5.58
N VAL A 23 -21.80 -1.63 4.91
CA VAL A 23 -20.67 -0.69 4.89
C VAL A 23 -20.98 0.47 5.81
N PHE A 24 -19.99 0.89 6.58
CA PHE A 24 -19.98 2.12 7.33
C PHE A 24 -18.91 3.02 6.76
N VAL A 25 -19.25 4.27 6.52
CA VAL A 25 -18.30 5.30 6.14
C VAL A 25 -18.41 6.42 7.15
N ASP A 26 -17.33 6.63 7.88
CA ASP A 26 -17.28 7.53 9.03
C ASP A 26 -16.30 8.67 8.77
N TRP A 27 -16.68 9.86 9.21
CA TRP A 27 -15.86 11.06 9.11
C TRP A 27 -15.88 11.84 10.41
N GLN A 28 -14.78 12.54 10.68
CA GLN A 28 -14.77 13.53 11.74
C GLN A 28 -15.63 14.74 11.35
N ASN A 29 -16.28 15.32 12.36
CA ASN A 29 -17.01 16.58 12.18
C ASN A 29 -16.03 17.74 12.29
N GLN A 30 -16.19 18.78 11.47
CA GLN A 30 -15.39 20.00 11.52
C GLN A 30 -15.50 20.68 12.89
N SER A 31 -16.67 20.58 13.55
CA SER A 31 -16.85 21.05 14.92
C SER A 31 -16.54 19.93 15.91
N CYS A 32 -15.47 20.09 16.70
CA CYS A 32 -15.06 19.12 17.73
C CYS A 32 -16.13 18.84 18.80
N ASN A 33 -17.10 19.73 18.97
CA ASN A 33 -18.22 19.59 19.92
C ASN A 33 -19.37 18.72 19.38
N LEU A 34 -19.36 18.41 18.08
CA LEU A 34 -20.39 17.59 17.45
C LEU A 34 -19.88 16.16 17.24
N ALA A 35 -20.80 15.21 17.30
CA ALA A 35 -20.47 13.82 17.06
C ALA A 35 -19.95 13.60 15.63
N PRO A 36 -19.08 12.60 15.42
CA PRO A 36 -18.65 12.17 14.09
C PRO A 36 -19.84 11.80 13.21
N ILE A 37 -19.63 11.96 11.90
CA ILE A 37 -20.65 11.76 10.88
C ILE A 37 -20.53 10.32 10.38
N SER A 38 -21.63 9.58 10.38
CA SER A 38 -21.70 8.18 9.96
C SER A 38 -22.63 8.04 8.76
N PHE A 39 -22.22 7.27 7.77
CA PHE A 39 -23.07 6.81 6.68
C PHE A 39 -23.10 5.29 6.65
N THR A 40 -24.25 4.74 6.29
CA THR A 40 -24.43 3.31 6.14
C THR A 40 -24.87 2.97 4.74
N GLY A 41 -24.32 1.90 4.19
CA GLY A 41 -24.66 1.40 2.86
C GLY A 41 -24.56 -0.11 2.79
N LYS A 42 -24.74 -0.65 1.59
CA LYS A 42 -24.55 -2.08 1.30
C LYS A 42 -23.51 -2.24 0.21
N PHE A 43 -22.48 -3.03 0.47
CA PHE A 43 -21.51 -3.41 -0.54
C PHE A 43 -22.17 -4.35 -1.55
N GLU A 44 -21.93 -4.09 -2.83
CA GLU A 44 -22.28 -4.98 -3.92
C GLU A 44 -21.06 -5.18 -4.82
N THR A 45 -20.74 -6.45 -5.09
CA THR A 45 -19.70 -6.80 -6.05
C THR A 45 -20.13 -6.37 -7.45
N GLY A 46 -19.21 -5.77 -8.20
CA GLY A 46 -19.43 -5.42 -9.60
C GLY A 46 -19.74 -6.68 -10.40
N LYS A 47 -20.86 -6.68 -11.12
CA LYS A 47 -21.25 -7.79 -12.00
C LYS A 47 -20.68 -7.64 -13.41
N ASP A 48 -20.38 -6.39 -13.79
CA ASP A 48 -19.86 -5.98 -15.09
C ASP A 48 -18.51 -5.27 -14.90
N ILE A 49 -17.80 -5.01 -16.01
CA ILE A 49 -16.53 -4.27 -15.99
C ILE A 49 -16.84 -2.78 -15.83
N ASP A 50 -17.06 -2.36 -14.58
CA ASP A 50 -17.12 -0.94 -14.21
C ASP A 50 -15.70 -0.39 -14.02
N CYS A 51 -15.49 0.88 -14.35
CA CYS A 51 -14.19 1.54 -14.19
C CYS A 51 -14.36 3.02 -13.84
N VAL A 52 -13.37 3.56 -13.12
CA VAL A 52 -13.25 4.99 -12.83
C VAL A 52 -12.07 5.54 -13.61
N LEU A 53 -12.31 6.62 -14.37
CA LEU A 53 -11.24 7.39 -14.98
C LEU A 53 -10.81 8.47 -14.00
N VAL A 54 -9.59 8.35 -13.49
CA VAL A 54 -8.97 9.31 -12.58
C VAL A 54 -8.04 10.20 -13.38
N PHE A 55 -8.14 11.50 -13.16
CA PHE A 55 -7.19 12.49 -13.67
C PHE A 55 -6.30 12.94 -12.53
N ASP A 56 -4.99 12.77 -12.69
CA ASP A 56 -4.01 13.22 -11.72
C ASP A 56 -3.31 14.49 -12.23
N GLU A 57 -3.66 15.63 -11.62
CA GLU A 57 -3.03 16.91 -11.93
C GLU A 57 -1.57 16.97 -11.49
N ALA A 58 -1.18 16.20 -10.45
CA ALA A 58 0.19 16.18 -9.93
C ALA A 58 1.12 15.30 -10.77
N ALA A 59 0.60 14.23 -11.39
CA ALA A 59 1.35 13.34 -12.28
C ALA A 59 1.24 13.76 -13.75
N ASP A 60 1.80 14.93 -14.09
CA ASP A 60 1.92 15.48 -15.46
C ASP A 60 0.59 15.58 -16.25
N GLY A 61 -0.57 15.60 -15.56
CA GLY A 61 -1.89 15.61 -16.20
C GLY A 61 -2.26 14.26 -16.84
N SER A 62 -1.79 13.15 -16.27
CA SER A 62 -2.09 11.81 -16.77
C SER A 62 -3.50 11.34 -16.40
N PHE A 63 -4.02 10.43 -17.22
CA PHE A 63 -5.29 9.74 -16.98
C PHE A 63 -5.02 8.27 -16.63
N VAL A 64 -5.60 7.80 -15.53
CA VAL A 64 -5.54 6.41 -15.08
C VAL A 64 -6.94 5.83 -15.10
N LEU A 65 -7.12 4.70 -15.78
CA LEU A 65 -8.37 3.95 -15.76
C LEU A 65 -8.25 2.80 -14.75
N GLU A 66 -9.02 2.87 -13.66
CA GLU A 66 -9.01 1.85 -12.62
C GLU A 66 -10.29 0.99 -12.67
N PRO A 67 -10.18 -0.36 -12.71
CA PRO A 67 -11.34 -1.23 -12.66
C PRO A 67 -11.99 -1.20 -11.27
N MET A 68 -13.31 -1.08 -11.22
CA MET A 68 -14.07 -1.12 -9.98
C MET A 68 -14.37 -2.56 -9.56
N ALA A 69 -13.80 -2.99 -8.45
CA ALA A 69 -14.10 -4.30 -7.85
C ALA A 69 -15.54 -4.39 -7.27
N GLY A 70 -16.17 -3.26 -6.99
CA GLY A 70 -17.53 -3.19 -6.45
C GLY A 70 -17.93 -1.77 -6.05
N MET A 71 -19.16 -1.63 -5.59
CA MET A 71 -19.73 -0.33 -5.21
C MET A 71 -20.52 -0.42 -3.90
N VAL A 72 -20.73 0.74 -3.27
CA VAL A 72 -21.62 0.85 -2.10
C VAL A 72 -22.97 1.41 -2.56
N LYS A 73 -24.02 0.60 -2.51
CA LYS A 73 -25.38 1.05 -2.79
C LYS A 73 -26.07 1.60 -1.55
N ARG A 74 -26.97 2.56 -1.80
CA ARG A 74 -27.85 3.18 -0.79
C ARG A 74 -27.05 3.75 0.38
N LEU A 75 -25.96 4.46 0.10
CA LEU A 75 -25.20 5.17 1.12
C LEU A 75 -26.09 6.26 1.73
N THR A 76 -26.47 6.10 2.98
CA THR A 76 -27.42 6.97 3.69
C THR A 76 -26.83 7.44 5.01
N HIS A 77 -27.06 8.71 5.33
CA HIS A 77 -26.58 9.31 6.58
C HIS A 77 -27.29 8.69 7.78
N ASP A 78 -26.52 8.09 8.69
CA ASP A 78 -26.99 7.52 9.95
C ASP A 78 -26.87 8.56 11.07
N ARG A 79 -28.02 9.18 11.38
CA ARG A 79 -28.12 10.28 12.35
C ARG A 79 -27.79 9.87 13.79
N LEU A 80 -27.87 8.58 14.10
CA LEU A 80 -27.62 8.04 15.44
C LEU A 80 -26.26 7.33 15.53
N GLY A 81 -25.59 7.16 14.39
CA GLY A 81 -24.34 6.40 14.28
C GLY A 81 -23.09 7.10 14.85
N GLY A 82 -23.20 8.33 15.34
CA GLY A 82 -22.04 9.16 15.71
C GLY A 82 -21.16 8.57 16.83
N GLN A 83 -21.75 7.93 17.85
CA GLN A 83 -20.95 7.27 18.90
C GLN A 83 -20.20 6.05 18.37
N ALA A 84 -20.85 5.24 17.52
CA ALA A 84 -20.20 4.09 16.91
C ALA A 84 -19.13 4.52 15.89
N ALA A 85 -19.36 5.63 15.18
CA ALA A 85 -18.36 6.25 14.31
C ALA A 85 -17.14 6.75 15.09
N ALA A 86 -17.33 7.35 16.27
CA ALA A 86 -16.22 7.75 17.13
C ALA A 86 -15.32 6.56 17.52
N GLN A 87 -15.94 5.42 17.87
CA GLN A 87 -15.20 4.19 18.19
C GLN A 87 -14.42 3.66 16.98
N ARG A 88 -15.04 3.65 15.79
CA ARG A 88 -14.38 3.17 14.56
C ARG A 88 -13.26 4.11 14.12
N LEU A 89 -13.46 5.42 14.18
CA LEU A 89 -12.42 6.40 13.84
C LEU A 89 -11.24 6.36 14.81
N ALA A 90 -11.45 6.00 16.08
CA ALA A 90 -10.37 5.83 17.05
C ALA A 90 -9.44 4.62 16.74
N THR A 91 -9.89 3.67 15.91
CA THR A 91 -9.07 2.54 15.44
C THR A 91 -8.19 2.89 14.24
N LEU A 92 -8.29 4.09 13.65
CA LEU A 92 -7.35 4.52 12.63
C LEU A 92 -5.95 4.62 13.27
N PRO A 93 -4.92 4.00 12.66
CA PRO A 93 -3.55 4.21 13.13
C PRO A 93 -3.26 5.71 13.01
N ASN A 94 -2.80 6.30 14.13
CA ASN A 94 -2.15 7.59 14.06
C ASN A 94 -0.92 7.41 13.15
N GLU A 95 -0.78 8.31 12.20
CA GLU A 95 0.28 8.41 11.19
C GLU A 95 1.62 7.73 11.58
N ILE A 96 2.08 6.90 10.65
CA ILE A 96 3.28 6.05 10.61
C ILE A 96 4.50 6.70 11.29
N GLU A 97 5.01 6.07 12.36
CA GLU A 97 6.42 6.24 12.75
C GLU A 97 7.28 5.83 11.56
N PRO A 98 8.30 6.62 11.15
CA PRO A 98 9.16 6.24 10.03
C PRO A 98 9.75 4.86 10.32
N GLU A 99 9.41 3.87 9.50
CA GLU A 99 9.98 2.54 9.60
C GLU A 99 11.50 2.69 9.53
N THR A 100 12.16 2.46 10.67
CA THR A 100 13.60 2.25 10.69
C THR A 100 13.84 1.03 9.82
N LEU A 101 14.37 1.27 8.61
CA LEU A 101 14.81 0.23 7.70
C LEU A 101 15.61 -0.81 8.50
N PRO A 102 15.34 -2.12 8.35
CA PRO A 102 16.20 -3.12 8.94
C PRO A 102 17.63 -2.91 8.44
N ASP A 103 18.58 -2.90 9.36
CA ASP A 103 20.00 -2.78 9.06
C ASP A 103 20.40 -3.93 8.13
N LEU A 104 20.72 -3.59 6.88
CA LEU A 104 21.10 -4.57 5.87
C LEU A 104 22.36 -5.34 6.29
N ASP A 105 23.16 -4.80 7.20
CA ASP A 105 24.38 -5.45 7.68
C ASP A 105 24.12 -6.69 8.55
N GLU A 106 22.92 -6.87 9.13
CA GLU A 106 22.56 -8.11 9.84
C GLU A 106 22.11 -9.23 8.88
N VAL A 107 21.53 -8.88 7.73
CA VAL A 107 20.98 -9.87 6.78
C VAL A 107 22.08 -10.54 5.95
N PHE A 108 23.17 -9.82 5.67
CA PHE A 108 24.28 -10.34 4.87
C PHE A 108 25.35 -11.09 5.67
N ARG A 109 25.28 -11.11 7.00
CA ARG A 109 26.33 -11.71 7.83
C ARG A 109 26.30 -13.24 7.89
N ASP A 110 25.18 -13.86 7.53
CA ASP A 110 24.99 -15.32 7.59
C ASP A 110 25.24 -16.06 6.26
N SER A 111 25.78 -15.41 5.23
CA SER A 111 26.05 -16.06 3.92
C SER A 111 27.53 -16.20 3.55
N ALA A 112 28.44 -16.03 4.51
CA ALA A 112 29.87 -16.24 4.30
C ALA A 112 30.32 -17.67 4.66
N GLU A 113 29.62 -18.69 4.15
CA GLU A 113 30.21 -20.01 3.95
C GLU A 113 30.13 -20.32 2.45
N GLU A 114 31.19 -19.96 1.72
CA GLU A 114 31.36 -20.32 0.32
C GLU A 114 31.43 -21.86 0.21
N GLU A 115 30.35 -22.47 -0.26
CA GLU A 115 30.33 -23.87 -0.68
C GLU A 115 31.32 -24.05 -1.85
N PRO A 116 32.27 -25.00 -1.78
CA PRO A 116 33.22 -25.22 -2.85
C PRO A 116 32.49 -25.68 -4.11
N ILE A 117 32.77 -25.04 -5.24
CA ILE A 117 32.20 -25.44 -6.53
C ILE A 117 32.68 -26.85 -6.86
N LEU A 118 31.75 -27.80 -6.95
CA LEU A 118 32.03 -29.21 -7.26
C LEU A 118 31.93 -29.45 -8.77
N ASP A 119 32.84 -30.27 -9.30
CA ASP A 119 32.75 -30.77 -10.68
C ASP A 119 31.64 -31.83 -10.84
N MET A 120 31.39 -32.27 -12.08
CA MET A 120 30.40 -33.32 -12.40
C MET A 120 30.72 -34.69 -11.79
N SER A 121 31.89 -34.86 -11.15
CA SER A 121 32.30 -36.04 -10.40
C SER A 121 32.19 -35.86 -8.88
N GLY A 122 31.72 -34.69 -8.42
CA GLY A 122 31.52 -34.35 -7.01
C GLY A 122 32.80 -33.95 -6.28
N ARG A 123 33.84 -33.51 -7.00
CA ARG A 123 35.12 -33.08 -6.42
C ARG A 123 35.27 -31.56 -6.45
N PRO A 124 35.85 -30.92 -5.42
CA PRO A 124 36.14 -29.50 -5.45
C PRO A 124 37.01 -29.15 -6.66
N VAL A 125 36.60 -28.12 -7.41
CA VAL A 125 37.40 -27.57 -8.51
C VAL A 125 38.58 -26.82 -7.87
N GLU A 126 39.80 -27.32 -8.02
CA GLU A 126 40.99 -26.55 -7.66
C GLU A 126 41.11 -25.36 -8.63
N GLU A 127 41.08 -24.13 -8.11
CA GLU A 127 41.41 -22.94 -8.91
C GLU A 127 42.86 -23.09 -9.38
N PHE A 128 43.03 -23.10 -10.70
CA PHE A 128 44.35 -22.95 -11.31
C PHE A 128 44.80 -21.51 -11.10
N ASP A 129 45.65 -21.30 -10.10
CA ASP A 129 46.59 -20.18 -10.13
C ASP A 129 47.47 -20.31 -11.39
N ASP A 130 47.91 -19.15 -11.89
CA ASP A 130 48.84 -18.92 -13.00
C ASP A 130 48.21 -18.75 -14.41
N LEU A 131 48.28 -17.54 -14.95
CA LEU A 131 49.47 -17.17 -15.74
C LEU A 131 49.45 -15.71 -16.19
N GLU A 132 50.60 -15.07 -16.05
CA GLU A 132 50.94 -13.72 -16.48
C GLU A 132 50.37 -13.38 -17.87
N GLY A 133 49.65 -12.25 -17.93
CA GLY A 133 49.26 -11.62 -19.18
C GLY A 133 50.51 -11.26 -19.99
N SER A 134 50.74 -12.00 -21.07
CA SER A 134 51.75 -11.65 -22.06
C SER A 134 51.27 -10.46 -22.88
N ASP A 135 51.95 -9.34 -22.69
CA ASP A 135 51.76 -8.08 -23.42
C ASP A 135 52.32 -8.26 -24.85
N VAL A 136 51.46 -8.55 -25.82
CA VAL A 136 51.81 -8.58 -27.24
C VAL A 136 51.64 -7.18 -27.83
N SER A 137 52.73 -6.40 -27.81
CA SER A 137 52.82 -5.14 -28.53
C SER A 137 52.95 -5.41 -30.03
N PHE A 138 52.04 -4.82 -30.79
CA PHE A 138 51.96 -4.83 -32.25
C PHE A 138 52.89 -3.71 -32.78
N GLU A 139 53.96 -4.07 -33.48
CA GLU A 139 54.83 -3.12 -34.19
C GLU A 139 54.20 -2.73 -35.54
N ASP A 140 53.94 -1.43 -35.73
CA ASP A 140 53.64 -0.78 -37.00
C ASP A 140 54.95 -0.13 -37.51
N ASP A 141 55.50 -0.61 -38.63
CA ASP A 141 56.12 0.17 -39.73
C ASP A 141 56.47 -0.75 -40.93
#